data_AF-A0A8H5TUH1-F1
#
_entry.id   AF-A0A8H5TUH1-F1
#
_cell.length_a   1.000
_cell.length_b   1.000
_cell.length_c   1.000
_cell.angle_alpha   90.00
_cell.angle_beta   90.00
_cell.angle_gamma   90.00
#
_symmetry.space_group_name_H-M   'P 1'
#
loop_
_entity.id
_entity.type
_entity.pdbx_description
1 polymer ?
#
loop_
_entity_poly.entity_id
_entity_poly.type
_entity_poly.pdbx_seq_one_letter_code
_entity_poly.pdbx_strand_id
1 'polypeptide(L)'
;MPNLEGINLRFRESQLSRLDEGRKRELNSRMVAKPKLKTFNFIQDDPRETYKITLQDIPLLSHPTLTTLKLQKVRVGEFARPSVRPLPLENLDSFYLHAHDYSYEVLNKFLKNAKSLRHLEFHHPFDVPALRDPPDFSDLLQPCKSSLKILELWWDCHDPLCFNNPGMKIAEFTALQYLAIPPRALFGPYWYEKNLDFLQMLKDNIPPNLKVLFLQEMYPCWSEEEMPEGILLPNDYKLIKTLLTNKKLFPSLRYIAWTSEIGTVPPEDLEDMAAELGMALELLSNRSELPPDTKWLDGL
;
A
#
# COMPACT_ATOMS: atom_id res chain seq x y z
N MET A 1 17.17 -12.90 27.46
CA MET A 1 16.09 -13.41 26.59
C MET A 1 16.64 -13.85 25.23
N PRO A 2 17.25 -15.04 25.13
CA PRO A 2 17.77 -15.57 23.85
C PRO A 2 16.68 -16.15 22.93
N ASN A 3 15.49 -16.45 23.47
CA ASN A 3 14.36 -17.04 22.75
C ASN A 3 13.24 -16.02 22.44
N LEU A 4 13.54 -14.72 22.47
CA LEU A 4 12.55 -13.69 22.17
C LEU A 4 12.25 -13.69 20.67
N GLU A 5 11.01 -13.98 20.29
CA GLU A 5 10.59 -14.03 18.88
C GLU A 5 9.83 -12.79 18.42
N GLY A 6 9.27 -12.01 19.34
CA GLY A 6 8.47 -10.84 19.02
C GLY A 6 8.68 -9.69 19.99
N ILE A 7 8.68 -8.46 19.46
CA ILE A 7 8.68 -7.22 20.23
C ILE A 7 7.50 -6.37 19.75
N ASN A 8 6.72 -5.84 20.69
CA ASN A 8 5.65 -4.89 20.43
C ASN A 8 5.85 -3.67 21.34
N LEU A 9 6.25 -2.56 20.74
CA LEU A 9 6.40 -1.28 21.40
C LEU A 9 5.20 -0.41 21.02
N ARG A 10 4.38 -0.09 22.01
CA ARG A 10 3.17 0.70 21.84
C ARG A 10 3.20 1.90 22.77
N PHE A 11 3.11 3.09 22.21
CA PHE A 11 3.19 4.35 22.92
C PHE A 11 1.83 5.04 22.90
N ARG A 12 1.30 5.33 24.09
CA ARG A 12 -0.07 5.82 24.30
C ARG A 12 -0.17 7.26 24.81
N GLU A 13 0.93 7.86 25.28
CA GLU A 13 0.92 9.18 25.93
C GLU A 13 2.01 10.11 25.36
N SER A 14 1.67 11.41 25.32
CA SER A 14 2.48 12.47 24.72
C SER A 14 3.72 12.86 25.54
N GLN A 15 4.81 13.09 24.82
CA GLN A 15 6.13 13.64 25.18
C GLN A 15 6.95 13.11 26.37
N LEU A 16 6.39 12.53 27.45
CA LEU A 16 7.16 12.11 28.64
C LEU A 16 7.54 10.61 28.65
N SER A 17 7.07 9.82 27.69
CA SER A 17 7.26 8.37 27.62
C SER A 17 8.26 7.91 26.54
N ARG A 18 8.88 8.84 25.79
CA ARG A 18 9.85 8.50 24.76
C ARG A 18 11.10 7.94 25.43
N LEU A 19 11.60 6.81 24.94
CA LEU A 19 12.89 6.25 25.36
C LEU A 19 13.95 7.35 25.17
N ASP A 20 14.48 7.87 26.28
CA ASP A 20 15.64 8.76 26.21
C ASP A 20 16.82 8.03 25.57
N GLU A 21 17.81 8.80 25.14
CA GLU A 21 19.00 8.28 24.45
C GLU A 21 19.78 7.24 25.28
N GLY A 22 19.65 7.27 26.62
CA GLY A 22 20.22 6.26 27.51
C GLY A 22 19.46 4.94 27.43
N ARG A 23 18.13 5.00 27.54
CA ARG A 23 17.22 3.84 27.42
C ARG A 23 17.25 3.23 26.02
N LYS A 24 17.38 4.03 24.96
CA LYS A 24 17.59 3.54 23.59
C LYS A 24 18.89 2.75 23.46
N ARG A 25 20.00 3.30 23.97
CA ARG A 25 21.30 2.61 24.00
C ARG A 25 21.26 1.32 24.81
N GLU A 26 20.57 1.32 25.95
CA GLU A 26 20.36 0.11 26.74
C GLU A 26 19.49 -0.93 26.01
N LEU A 27 18.41 -0.51 25.36
CA LEU A 27 17.57 -1.41 24.57
C LEU A 27 18.37 -2.02 23.42
N ASN A 28 19.12 -1.20 22.69
CA ASN A 28 20.01 -1.64 21.61
C ASN A 28 21.04 -2.65 22.11
N SER A 29 21.73 -2.38 23.22
CA SER A 29 22.75 -3.31 23.75
C SER A 29 22.15 -4.67 24.12
N ARG A 30 20.90 -4.69 24.57
CA ARG A 30 20.14 -5.92 24.87
C ARG A 30 19.57 -6.61 23.62
N MET A 31 19.39 -5.87 22.53
CA MET A 31 18.77 -6.32 21.28
C MET A 31 19.75 -6.84 20.23
N VAL A 32 20.97 -6.31 20.15
CA VAL A 32 22.02 -6.79 19.21
C VAL A 32 22.26 -8.31 19.31
N ALA A 33 21.90 -8.94 20.43
CA ALA A 33 22.03 -10.37 20.70
C ALA A 33 20.72 -11.22 20.55
N LYS A 34 19.77 -10.84 19.69
CA LYS A 34 18.50 -11.58 19.49
C LYS A 34 18.44 -12.35 18.16
N PRO A 35 19.05 -13.55 18.05
CA PRO A 35 19.09 -14.32 16.80
C PRO A 35 17.74 -14.96 16.41
N LYS A 36 16.69 -14.82 17.22
CA LYS A 36 15.37 -15.44 16.97
C LYS A 36 14.25 -14.42 16.79
N LEU A 37 14.55 -13.12 16.72
CA LEU A 37 13.52 -12.10 16.60
C LEU A 37 12.91 -12.16 15.20
N LYS A 38 11.62 -12.50 15.12
CA LYS A 38 10.84 -12.63 13.88
C LYS A 38 9.90 -11.44 13.68
N THR A 39 9.35 -10.90 14.75
CA THR A 39 8.35 -9.82 14.68
C THR A 39 8.82 -8.59 15.43
N PHE A 40 8.76 -7.43 14.78
CA PHE A 40 8.97 -6.14 15.44
C PHE A 40 7.84 -5.18 15.07
N ASN A 41 7.09 -4.76 16.08
CA ASN A 41 6.01 -3.80 15.93
C ASN A 41 6.34 -2.54 16.74
N PHE A 42 6.28 -1.40 16.07
CA PHE A 42 6.37 -0.07 16.64
C PHE A 42 5.08 0.67 16.33
N ILE A 43 4.33 1.06 17.35
CA ILE A 43 3.01 1.67 17.20
C ILE A 43 2.91 2.91 18.08
N GLN A 44 2.74 4.07 17.44
CA GLN A 44 2.28 5.28 18.11
C GLN A 44 0.74 5.31 18.05
N ASP A 45 0.08 5.08 19.19
CA ASP A 45 -1.39 5.06 19.26
C ASP A 45 -1.98 6.47 19.32
N ASP A 46 -1.25 7.44 19.90
CA ASP A 46 -1.74 8.82 20.08
C ASP A 46 -2.13 9.44 18.71
N PRO A 47 -3.37 9.93 18.54
CA PRO A 47 -3.83 10.57 17.31
C PRO A 47 -3.10 11.86 16.95
N ARG A 48 -2.47 12.54 17.92
CA ARG A 48 -1.85 13.86 17.74
C ARG A 48 -0.33 13.82 17.59
N GLU A 49 0.26 12.64 17.69
CA GLU A 49 1.71 12.49 17.68
C GLU A 49 2.19 11.55 16.58
N THR A 50 3.36 11.89 16.05
CA THR A 50 4.15 11.02 15.19
C THR A 50 5.49 10.76 15.87
N TYR A 51 5.94 9.50 15.87
CA TYR A 51 7.25 9.17 16.42
C TYR A 51 8.37 9.40 15.40
N LYS A 52 9.38 10.20 15.73
CA LYS A 52 10.56 10.38 14.87
C LYS A 52 11.57 9.26 15.13
N ILE A 53 11.72 8.34 14.17
CA ILE A 53 12.78 7.33 14.19
C ILE A 53 14.12 8.03 13.99
N THR A 54 15.07 7.76 14.88
CA THR A 54 16.43 8.31 14.84
C THR A 54 17.43 7.24 14.42
N LEU A 55 18.67 7.64 14.14
CA LEU A 55 19.75 6.70 13.82
C LEU A 55 20.02 5.68 14.93
N GLN A 56 19.67 6.00 16.18
CA GLN A 56 19.80 5.08 17.29
C GLN A 56 18.75 3.98 17.30
N ASP A 57 17.66 4.14 16.56
CA ASP A 57 16.62 3.12 16.48
C ASP A 57 16.93 2.08 15.38
N ILE A 58 17.85 2.39 14.47
CA ILE A 58 18.24 1.50 13.34
C ILE A 58 18.66 0.10 13.81
N PRO A 59 19.48 -0.09 14.87
CA PRO A 59 19.83 -1.42 15.34
C PRO A 59 18.62 -2.25 15.73
N LEU A 60 17.51 -1.63 16.17
CA LEU A 60 16.27 -2.32 16.53
C LEU A 60 15.52 -2.88 15.31
N LEU A 61 15.79 -2.31 14.13
CA LEU A 61 15.17 -2.63 12.86
C LEU A 61 16.07 -3.50 11.98
N SER A 62 17.35 -3.64 12.34
CA SER A 62 18.40 -4.29 11.55
C SER A 62 18.59 -5.77 11.92
N HIS A 63 17.50 -6.50 12.16
CA HIS A 63 17.55 -7.91 12.53
C HIS A 63 17.29 -8.82 11.32
N PRO A 64 18.28 -9.62 10.88
CA PRO A 64 18.16 -10.45 9.67
C PRO A 64 17.12 -11.56 9.77
N THR A 65 16.67 -11.89 10.98
CA THR A 65 15.65 -12.92 11.21
C THR A 65 14.22 -12.37 11.17
N LEU A 66 14.04 -11.06 10.99
CA LEU A 66 12.71 -10.47 10.92
C LEU A 66 11.95 -11.00 9.72
N THR A 67 10.78 -11.55 10.00
CA THR A 67 9.76 -11.91 9.03
C THR A 67 8.62 -10.88 9.02
N THR A 68 8.43 -10.13 10.10
CA THR A 68 7.36 -9.13 10.19
C THR A 68 7.88 -7.84 10.80
N LEU A 69 7.67 -6.74 10.08
CA LEU A 69 7.97 -5.39 10.55
C LEU A 69 6.74 -4.51 10.41
N LYS A 70 6.30 -3.91 11.52
CA LYS A 70 5.21 -2.92 11.52
C LYS A 70 5.68 -1.62 12.15
N LEU A 71 5.60 -0.53 11.41
CA LEU A 71 5.93 0.81 11.84
C LEU A 71 4.72 1.70 11.61
N GLN A 72 4.09 2.20 12.69
CA GLN A 72 2.85 2.96 12.61
C GLN A 72 2.98 4.36 13.18
N LYS A 73 2.53 5.37 12.39
CA LYS A 73 2.64 6.80 12.68
C LYS A 73 4.07 7.22 13.03
N VAL A 74 4.96 6.98 12.08
CA VAL A 74 6.40 7.27 12.24
C VAL A 74 6.87 8.35 11.26
N ARG A 75 7.98 9.00 11.62
CA ARG A 75 8.85 9.73 10.70
C ARG A 75 10.15 8.97 10.51
N VAL A 76 10.48 8.63 9.27
CA VAL A 76 11.59 7.79 8.83
C VAL A 76 12.59 8.54 7.93
N GLY A 77 12.47 9.86 7.77
CA GLY A 77 13.37 10.64 6.92
C GLY A 77 14.86 10.51 7.23
N GLU A 78 15.23 10.14 8.46
CA GLU A 78 16.64 9.89 8.85
C GLU A 78 17.30 8.74 8.05
N PHE A 79 16.51 7.83 7.48
CA PHE A 79 17.01 6.75 6.62
C PHE A 79 17.51 7.24 5.25
N ALA A 80 17.15 8.46 4.83
CA ALA A 80 17.62 9.03 3.57
C ALA A 80 19.15 9.28 3.56
N ARG A 81 19.77 9.33 4.75
CA ARG A 81 21.20 9.63 4.88
C ARG A 81 22.04 8.60 4.08
N PRO A 82 23.02 9.05 3.27
CA PRO A 82 23.89 8.14 2.51
C PRO A 82 24.66 7.13 3.38
N SER A 83 24.97 7.49 4.63
CA SER A 83 25.66 6.62 5.58
C SER A 83 24.81 5.46 6.10
N VAL A 84 23.48 5.55 6.01
CA VAL A 84 22.57 4.46 6.40
C VAL A 84 22.60 3.41 5.31
N ARG A 85 23.04 2.20 5.64
CA ARG A 85 23.02 1.08 4.71
C ARG A 85 21.59 0.52 4.59
N PRO A 86 21.25 -0.13 3.46
CA PRO A 86 20.04 -0.93 3.37
C PRO A 86 19.97 -1.94 4.52
N LEU A 87 18.77 -2.13 5.06
CA LEU A 87 18.53 -3.02 6.18
C LEU A 87 18.63 -4.50 5.73
N PRO A 88 19.14 -5.40 6.59
CA PRO A 88 19.24 -6.82 6.28
C PRO A 88 17.85 -7.47 6.47
N LEU A 89 16.93 -7.25 5.54
CA LEU A 89 15.54 -7.69 5.62
C LEU A 89 15.22 -8.79 4.61
N GLU A 90 16.19 -9.65 4.29
CA GLU A 90 16.05 -10.70 3.28
C GLU A 90 14.93 -11.71 3.59
N ASN A 91 14.67 -11.97 4.88
CA ASN A 91 13.63 -12.89 5.35
C ASN A 91 12.29 -12.19 5.62
N LEU A 92 12.19 -10.88 5.35
CA LEU A 92 10.99 -10.12 5.63
C LEU A 92 9.84 -10.62 4.76
N ASP A 93 8.77 -11.04 5.41
CA ASP A 93 7.58 -11.62 4.81
C ASP A 93 6.45 -10.59 4.69
N SER A 94 6.29 -9.78 5.74
CA SER A 94 5.25 -8.76 5.84
C SER A 94 5.84 -7.45 6.35
N PHE A 95 5.58 -6.37 5.61
CA PHE A 95 6.00 -5.03 5.97
C PHE A 95 4.80 -4.07 5.99
N TYR A 96 4.59 -3.44 7.13
CA TYR A 96 3.53 -2.46 7.33
C TYR A 96 4.17 -1.13 7.70
N LEU A 97 4.03 -0.12 6.84
CA LEU A 97 4.63 1.19 7.03
C LEU A 97 3.56 2.28 6.91
N HIS A 98 3.24 2.89 8.04
CA HIS A 98 2.49 4.13 8.08
C HIS A 98 3.44 5.28 8.45
N ALA A 99 3.81 6.06 7.43
CA ALA A 99 4.86 7.08 7.50
C ALA A 99 4.38 8.48 7.09
N HIS A 100 4.68 9.47 7.92
CA HIS A 100 4.38 10.89 7.65
C HIS A 100 5.43 11.55 6.75
N ASP A 101 6.62 10.98 6.63
CA ASP A 101 7.64 11.39 5.66
C ASP A 101 8.18 10.15 4.93
N TYR A 102 8.41 10.31 3.63
CA TYR A 102 8.98 9.25 2.80
C TYR A 102 9.76 9.88 1.63
N SER A 103 10.69 9.10 1.11
CA SER A 103 11.33 9.36 -0.17
C SER A 103 11.73 8.02 -0.78
N TYR A 104 12.08 8.02 -2.06
CA TYR A 104 12.62 6.83 -2.71
C TYR A 104 13.83 6.27 -1.92
N GLU A 105 14.76 7.13 -1.52
CA GLU A 105 15.98 6.73 -0.79
C GLU A 105 15.66 6.09 0.56
N VAL A 106 14.66 6.62 1.28
CA VAL A 106 14.19 6.08 2.56
C VAL A 106 13.59 4.70 2.36
N LEU A 107 12.60 4.58 1.46
CA LEU A 107 11.90 3.31 1.21
C LEU A 107 12.87 2.23 0.70
N ASN A 108 13.82 2.62 -0.15
CA ASN A 108 14.85 1.74 -0.66
C ASN A 108 15.75 1.17 0.47
N LYS A 109 15.90 1.84 1.63
CA LYS A 109 16.62 1.23 2.77
C LYS A 109 15.90 0.01 3.33
N PHE A 110 14.57 -0.03 3.27
CA PHE A 110 13.77 -1.15 3.75
C PHE A 110 13.61 -2.23 2.69
N LEU A 111 13.36 -1.82 1.44
CA LEU A 111 12.89 -2.72 0.37
C LEU A 111 14.02 -3.36 -0.45
N LYS A 112 15.21 -2.73 -0.54
CA LYS A 112 16.29 -3.19 -1.43
C LYS A 112 16.69 -4.66 -1.25
N ASN A 113 16.65 -5.14 0.00
CA ASN A 113 17.03 -6.51 0.34
C ASN A 113 15.83 -7.43 0.59
N ALA A 114 14.59 -6.92 0.57
CA ALA A 114 13.38 -7.62 1.02
C ALA A 114 12.85 -8.66 0.02
N LYS A 115 13.70 -9.59 -0.44
CA LYS A 115 13.39 -10.53 -1.54
C LYS A 115 12.30 -11.54 -1.24
N SER A 116 12.01 -11.79 0.04
CA SER A 116 10.97 -12.73 0.49
C SER A 116 9.63 -12.06 0.76
N LEU A 117 9.52 -10.74 0.53
CA LEU A 117 8.35 -9.97 0.90
C LEU A 117 7.12 -10.47 0.13
N ARG A 118 6.08 -10.87 0.87
CA ARG A 118 4.80 -11.33 0.33
C ARG A 118 3.69 -10.31 0.56
N HIS A 119 3.77 -9.49 1.60
CA HIS A 119 2.78 -8.47 1.94
C HIS A 119 3.46 -7.13 2.22
N LEU A 120 3.11 -6.12 1.44
CA LEU A 120 3.44 -4.73 1.72
C LEU A 120 2.17 -3.90 1.94
N GLU A 121 2.10 -3.21 3.08
CA GLU A 121 1.16 -2.11 3.32
C GLU A 121 1.97 -0.82 3.49
N PHE A 122 1.71 0.16 2.64
CA PHE A 122 2.23 1.51 2.76
C PHE A 122 1.08 2.50 2.91
N HIS A 123 1.16 3.34 3.93
CA HIS A 123 0.16 4.34 4.24
C HIS A 123 0.81 5.71 4.52
N HIS A 124 0.36 6.72 3.80
CA HIS A 124 0.66 8.13 4.06
C HIS A 124 -0.61 8.86 4.53
N PRO A 125 -0.59 9.52 5.71
CA PRO A 125 -1.79 10.06 6.34
C PRO A 125 -2.24 11.44 5.83
N PHE A 126 -3.54 11.71 6.03
CA PHE A 126 -4.29 12.86 5.53
C PHE A 126 -3.80 14.23 6.02
N ASP A 127 -3.25 14.24 7.23
CA ASP A 127 -2.81 15.46 7.92
C ASP A 127 -1.48 15.99 7.38
N VAL A 128 -0.85 15.28 6.45
CA VAL A 128 0.38 15.68 5.80
C VAL A 128 0.11 15.88 4.30
N PRO A 129 0.25 17.12 3.78
CA PRO A 129 0.17 17.34 2.35
C PRO A 129 1.23 16.50 1.64
N ALA A 130 0.82 15.75 0.61
CA ALA A 130 1.75 15.14 -0.32
C ALA A 130 2.45 16.26 -1.10
N LEU A 131 3.58 16.74 -0.58
CA LEU A 131 4.36 17.81 -1.21
C LEU A 131 5.05 17.37 -2.52
N ARG A 132 4.97 16.07 -2.85
CA ARG A 132 5.66 15.42 -3.97
C ARG A 132 4.84 14.24 -4.46
N ASP A 133 5.03 13.91 -5.73
CA ASP A 133 4.52 12.67 -6.30
C ASP A 133 4.95 11.45 -5.48
N PRO A 134 4.11 10.40 -5.42
CA PRO A 134 4.48 9.17 -4.75
C PRO A 134 5.67 8.52 -5.48
N PRO A 135 6.54 7.81 -4.75
CA PRO A 135 7.68 7.13 -5.36
C PRO A 135 7.20 6.02 -6.29
N ASP A 136 7.98 5.70 -7.31
CA ASP A 136 7.66 4.58 -8.18
C ASP A 136 7.88 3.25 -7.45
N PHE A 137 6.79 2.66 -6.95
CA PHE A 137 6.83 1.35 -6.30
C PHE A 137 7.11 0.21 -7.28
N SER A 138 6.88 0.39 -8.59
CA SER A 138 7.22 -0.65 -9.57
C SER A 138 8.73 -0.85 -9.66
N ASP A 139 9.53 0.19 -9.44
CA ASP A 139 10.99 0.10 -9.33
C ASP A 139 11.44 -0.34 -7.92
N LEU A 140 10.90 0.26 -6.86
CA LEU A 140 11.29 -0.09 -5.47
C LEU A 140 11.06 -1.55 -5.11
N LEU A 141 10.04 -2.19 -5.72
CA LEU A 141 9.62 -3.55 -5.41
C LEU A 141 10.23 -4.62 -6.34
N GLN A 142 11.13 -4.24 -7.25
CA GLN A 142 11.84 -5.21 -8.09
C GLN A 142 12.50 -6.36 -7.30
N PRO A 143 13.11 -6.15 -6.11
CA PRO A 143 13.69 -7.24 -5.33
C PRO A 143 12.70 -8.34 -4.92
N CYS A 144 11.43 -8.00 -4.73
CA CYS A 144 10.36 -8.92 -4.30
C CYS A 144 9.33 -9.21 -5.41
N LYS A 145 9.65 -8.88 -6.67
CA LYS A 145 8.73 -9.02 -7.81
C LYS A 145 8.11 -10.41 -7.96
N SER A 146 8.86 -11.47 -7.62
CA SER A 146 8.41 -12.86 -7.72
C SER A 146 7.76 -13.41 -6.44
N SER A 147 7.82 -12.69 -5.32
CA SER A 147 7.29 -13.14 -4.02
C SER A 147 6.06 -12.34 -3.58
N LEU A 148 5.94 -11.08 -4.00
CA LEU A 148 4.91 -10.16 -3.54
C LEU A 148 3.51 -10.63 -3.97
N LYS A 149 2.66 -10.95 -3.00
CA LYS A 149 1.27 -11.40 -3.20
C LYS A 149 0.25 -10.30 -2.94
N ILE A 150 0.50 -9.47 -1.94
CA ILE A 150 -0.40 -8.40 -1.48
C ILE A 150 0.35 -7.07 -1.49
N LEU A 151 -0.19 -6.10 -2.22
CA LEU A 151 0.30 -4.73 -2.28
C LEU A 151 -0.84 -3.77 -1.95
N GLU A 152 -0.68 -3.05 -0.85
CA GLU A 152 -1.57 -1.97 -0.44
C GLU A 152 -0.77 -0.67 -0.38
N LEU A 153 -1.11 0.27 -1.26
CA LEU A 153 -0.50 1.60 -1.29
C LEU A 153 -1.61 2.63 -1.06
N TRP A 154 -1.48 3.44 -0.03
CA TRP A 154 -2.50 4.40 0.35
C TRP A 154 -1.88 5.77 0.63
N TRP A 155 -2.44 6.78 -0.01
CA TRP A 155 -2.23 8.19 0.29
C TRP A 155 -3.57 8.81 0.65
N ASP A 156 -3.77 9.08 1.91
CA ASP A 156 -4.81 9.99 2.33
C ASP A 156 -4.36 11.40 1.88
N CYS A 157 -4.85 11.89 0.75
CA CYS A 157 -4.53 13.23 0.27
C CYS A 157 -5.82 14.03 0.09
N HIS A 158 -5.79 15.32 0.44
CA HIS A 158 -6.93 16.24 0.23
C HIS A 158 -7.25 16.44 -1.27
N ASP A 159 -6.30 16.10 -2.15
CA ASP A 159 -6.47 16.22 -3.59
C ASP A 159 -5.89 14.99 -4.30
N PRO A 160 -6.68 13.94 -4.53
CA PRO A 160 -6.25 12.78 -5.31
C PRO A 160 -5.89 13.14 -6.76
N LEU A 161 -6.18 14.37 -7.23
CA LEU A 161 -5.75 14.90 -8.51
C LEU A 161 -4.30 15.45 -8.49
N CYS A 162 -3.58 15.39 -7.37
CA CYS A 162 -2.25 15.99 -7.28
C CYS A 162 -1.11 15.15 -7.90
N PHE A 163 -1.33 13.85 -8.17
CA PHE A 163 -0.27 12.98 -8.70
C PHE A 163 -0.02 13.21 -10.19
N ASN A 164 1.21 13.55 -10.56
CA ASN A 164 1.62 13.79 -11.94
C ASN A 164 2.58 12.71 -12.47
N ASN A 165 2.75 11.61 -11.73
CA ASN A 165 3.54 10.47 -12.17
C ASN A 165 2.89 9.77 -13.38
N PRO A 166 3.68 9.08 -14.22
CA PRO A 166 3.18 8.36 -15.40
C PRO A 166 2.45 7.04 -15.08
N GLY A 167 2.11 6.76 -13.82
CA GLY A 167 1.59 5.47 -13.36
C GLY A 167 2.67 4.43 -13.08
N MET A 168 2.30 3.36 -12.36
CA MET A 168 3.18 2.29 -11.92
C MET A 168 3.04 1.04 -12.78
N LYS A 169 4.13 0.58 -13.38
CA LYS A 169 4.17 -0.59 -14.26
C LYS A 169 4.31 -1.89 -13.48
N ILE A 170 3.22 -2.34 -12.87
CA ILE A 170 3.22 -3.53 -12.00
C ILE A 170 2.69 -4.81 -12.67
N ALA A 171 2.37 -4.79 -13.97
CA ALA A 171 1.90 -5.98 -14.69
C ALA A 171 2.89 -7.16 -14.62
N GLU A 172 4.19 -6.88 -14.50
CA GLU A 172 5.22 -7.91 -14.42
C GLU A 172 5.30 -8.63 -13.05
N PHE A 173 4.55 -8.18 -12.05
CA PHE A 173 4.49 -8.77 -10.71
C PHE A 173 3.54 -9.97 -10.70
N THR A 174 3.95 -11.04 -11.38
CA THR A 174 3.10 -12.22 -11.62
C THR A 174 2.68 -12.98 -10.36
N ALA A 175 3.33 -12.75 -9.22
CA ALA A 175 2.90 -13.32 -7.93
C ALA A 175 1.77 -12.51 -7.26
N LEU A 176 1.51 -11.29 -7.73
CA LEU A 176 0.56 -10.37 -7.12
C LEU A 176 -0.87 -10.85 -7.34
N GLN A 177 -1.61 -11.00 -6.24
CA GLN A 177 -2.99 -11.50 -6.20
C GLN A 177 -3.96 -10.44 -5.67
N TYR A 178 -3.47 -9.51 -4.86
CA TYR A 178 -4.26 -8.41 -4.30
C TYR A 178 -3.51 -7.10 -4.48
N LEU A 179 -4.21 -6.11 -5.04
CA LEU A 179 -3.70 -4.77 -5.26
C LEU A 179 -4.73 -3.76 -4.77
N ALA A 180 -4.39 -3.00 -3.74
CA ALA A 180 -5.13 -1.81 -3.34
C ALA A 180 -4.29 -0.57 -3.60
N ILE A 181 -4.79 0.35 -4.43
CA ILE A 181 -4.05 1.54 -4.85
C ILE A 181 -5.01 2.62 -5.36
N PRO A 182 -4.71 3.92 -5.17
CA PRO A 182 -5.41 4.98 -5.88
C PRO A 182 -5.26 4.82 -7.40
N PRO A 183 -6.35 4.91 -8.20
CA PRO A 183 -6.28 4.75 -9.65
C PRO A 183 -5.23 5.63 -10.31
N ARG A 184 -5.11 6.88 -9.87
CA ARG A 184 -4.15 7.84 -10.44
C ARG A 184 -2.69 7.49 -10.15
N ALA A 185 -2.39 6.87 -9.01
CA ALA A 185 -1.05 6.36 -8.73
C ALA A 185 -0.73 5.14 -9.60
N LEU A 186 -1.73 4.33 -9.95
CA LEU A 186 -1.56 3.16 -10.80
C LEU A 186 -1.41 3.53 -12.28
N PHE A 187 -2.32 4.36 -12.80
CA PHE A 187 -2.47 4.62 -14.24
C PHE A 187 -1.94 5.99 -14.69
N GLY A 188 -1.54 6.86 -13.76
CA GLY A 188 -1.21 8.25 -14.06
C GLY A 188 -2.45 9.13 -14.29
N PRO A 189 -2.30 10.34 -14.85
CA PRO A 189 -3.40 11.28 -15.04
C PRO A 189 -4.30 10.90 -16.23
N TYR A 190 -5.26 9.98 -16.05
CA TYR A 190 -6.11 9.48 -17.14
C TYR A 190 -7.50 10.12 -17.24
N TRP A 191 -8.00 10.83 -16.21
CA TRP A 191 -9.41 11.28 -16.16
C TRP A 191 -9.85 12.24 -17.27
N TYR A 192 -8.96 13.11 -17.75
CA TYR A 192 -9.29 14.12 -18.77
C TYR A 192 -8.71 13.82 -20.16
N GLU A 193 -8.04 12.68 -20.31
CA GLU A 193 -7.49 12.28 -21.60
C GLU A 193 -8.59 11.68 -22.49
N LYS A 194 -8.73 12.26 -23.69
CA LYS A 194 -9.81 11.90 -24.63
C LYS A 194 -9.51 10.66 -25.47
N ASN A 195 -8.24 10.38 -25.73
CA ASN A 195 -7.77 9.35 -26.68
C ASN A 195 -6.93 8.27 -26.00
N LEU A 196 -7.39 7.78 -24.85
CA LEU A 196 -6.71 6.70 -24.13
C LEU A 196 -6.97 5.34 -24.74
N ASP A 197 -5.91 4.57 -24.94
CA ASP A 197 -6.01 3.12 -25.12
C ASP A 197 -6.10 2.45 -23.74
N PHE A 198 -7.31 2.37 -23.21
CA PHE A 198 -7.59 1.73 -21.92
C PHE A 198 -7.11 0.28 -21.88
N LEU A 199 -7.20 -0.45 -23.01
CA LEU A 199 -6.80 -1.85 -23.03
C LEU A 199 -5.29 -1.99 -22.89
N GLN A 200 -4.51 -1.18 -23.60
CA GLN A 200 -3.06 -1.18 -23.47
C GLN A 200 -2.61 -0.74 -22.07
N MET A 201 -3.23 0.32 -21.54
CA MET A 201 -2.99 0.78 -20.16
C MET A 201 -3.24 -0.34 -19.14
N LEU A 202 -4.36 -1.05 -19.24
CA LEU A 202 -4.64 -2.20 -18.36
C LEU A 202 -3.60 -3.31 -18.48
N LYS A 203 -3.11 -3.62 -19.69
CA LYS A 203 -2.05 -4.63 -19.90
C LYS A 203 -0.71 -4.22 -19.28
N ASP A 204 -0.40 -2.92 -19.29
CA ASP A 204 0.86 -2.40 -18.77
C ASP A 204 0.87 -2.29 -17.23
N ASN A 205 -0.31 -2.17 -16.63
CA ASN A 205 -0.47 -1.88 -15.20
C ASN A 205 -1.08 -3.02 -14.38
N ILE A 206 -1.90 -3.93 -14.94
CA ILE A 206 -2.59 -4.97 -14.17
C ILE A 206 -1.85 -6.32 -14.28
N PRO A 207 -1.44 -6.94 -13.16
CA PRO A 207 -0.84 -8.26 -13.17
C PRO A 207 -1.81 -9.34 -13.67
N PRO A 208 -1.34 -10.34 -14.44
CA PRO A 208 -2.21 -11.37 -15.02
C PRO A 208 -2.85 -12.30 -13.97
N ASN A 209 -2.22 -12.44 -12.81
CA ASN A 209 -2.69 -13.30 -11.71
C ASN A 209 -3.45 -12.52 -10.62
N LEU A 210 -3.73 -11.24 -10.85
CA LEU A 210 -4.47 -10.43 -9.91
C LEU A 210 -5.88 -11.00 -9.74
N LYS A 211 -6.29 -11.24 -8.49
CA LYS A 211 -7.62 -11.72 -8.11
C LYS A 211 -8.51 -10.58 -7.63
N VAL A 212 -7.93 -9.62 -6.93
CA VAL A 212 -8.63 -8.48 -6.34
C VAL A 212 -7.94 -7.18 -6.74
N LEU A 213 -8.70 -6.31 -7.40
CA LEU A 213 -8.32 -4.92 -7.68
C LEU A 213 -9.16 -4.00 -6.81
N PHE A 214 -8.54 -3.34 -5.84
CA PHE A 214 -9.16 -2.33 -5.00
C PHE A 214 -8.67 -0.95 -5.41
N LEU A 215 -9.55 -0.17 -6.04
CA LEU A 215 -9.32 1.20 -6.44
C LEU A 215 -9.69 2.17 -5.30
N GLN A 216 -8.69 2.74 -4.63
CA GLN A 216 -8.92 3.62 -3.49
C GLN A 216 -9.26 5.05 -3.95
N GLU A 217 -10.22 5.69 -3.29
CA GLU A 217 -10.57 7.11 -3.49
C GLU A 217 -10.91 7.45 -4.94
N MET A 218 -11.79 6.65 -5.57
CA MET A 218 -12.32 6.97 -6.89
C MET A 218 -13.17 8.24 -6.81
N TYR A 219 -12.87 9.21 -7.68
CA TYR A 219 -13.51 10.52 -7.63
C TYR A 219 -14.92 10.45 -8.25
N PRO A 220 -15.98 10.80 -7.51
CA PRO A 220 -17.34 10.85 -8.05
C PRO A 220 -17.58 12.10 -8.89
N CYS A 221 -18.50 12.02 -9.85
CA CYS A 221 -19.18 13.20 -10.37
C CYS A 221 -20.66 13.18 -9.98
N TRP A 222 -21.24 14.37 -9.83
CA TRP A 222 -22.67 14.52 -9.56
C TRP A 222 -23.45 14.29 -10.86
N SER A 223 -24.47 13.44 -10.80
CA SER A 223 -25.46 13.38 -11.87
C SER A 223 -26.22 14.72 -11.92
N GLU A 224 -26.47 15.25 -13.12
CA GLU A 224 -27.37 16.39 -13.31
C GLU A 224 -28.85 15.99 -13.17
N GLU A 225 -29.15 14.69 -13.17
CA GLU A 225 -30.50 14.14 -13.01
C GLU A 225 -30.92 14.10 -11.53
N GLU A 226 -32.24 14.12 -11.27
CA GLU A 226 -32.93 14.44 -10.01
C GLU A 226 -32.61 13.60 -8.76
N MET A 227 -31.54 12.79 -8.76
CA MET A 227 -31.05 11.99 -7.64
C MET A 227 -29.63 12.41 -7.25
N PRO A 228 -29.36 12.75 -5.96
CA PRO A 228 -28.04 13.16 -5.49
C PRO A 228 -27.13 11.95 -5.26
N GLU A 229 -27.02 11.05 -6.25
CA GLU A 229 -26.13 9.90 -6.19
C GLU A 229 -24.85 10.20 -6.98
N GLY A 230 -23.70 9.92 -6.35
CA GLY A 230 -22.42 10.01 -7.03
C GLY A 230 -22.34 8.94 -8.12
N ILE A 231 -21.97 9.34 -9.33
CA ILE A 231 -21.70 8.43 -10.44
C ILE A 231 -20.19 8.36 -10.71
N LEU A 232 -19.74 7.27 -11.32
CA LEU A 232 -18.35 7.15 -11.77
C LEU A 232 -18.06 8.20 -12.84
N LEU A 233 -16.85 8.77 -12.81
CA LEU A 233 -16.38 9.60 -13.93
C LEU A 233 -16.37 8.80 -15.24
N PRO A 234 -16.55 9.44 -16.41
CA PRO A 234 -16.61 8.72 -17.69
C PRO A 234 -15.41 7.81 -17.97
N ASN A 235 -14.20 8.22 -17.56
CA ASN A 235 -13.00 7.42 -17.76
C ASN A 235 -12.84 6.29 -16.71
N ASP A 236 -13.41 6.46 -15.51
CA ASP A 236 -13.51 5.39 -14.51
C ASP A 236 -14.49 4.30 -14.96
N TYR A 237 -15.65 4.71 -15.45
CA TYR A 237 -16.61 3.80 -16.07
C TYR A 237 -15.97 3.03 -17.25
N LYS A 238 -15.26 3.72 -18.16
CA LYS A 238 -14.56 3.07 -19.27
C LYS A 238 -13.48 2.11 -18.81
N LEU A 239 -12.74 2.44 -17.75
CA LEU A 239 -11.71 1.58 -17.17
C LEU A 239 -12.32 0.23 -16.73
N ILE A 240 -13.36 0.29 -15.89
CA ILE A 240 -14.05 -0.90 -15.38
C ILE A 240 -14.69 -1.69 -16.52
N LYS A 241 -15.42 -1.01 -17.42
CA LYS A 241 -16.03 -1.65 -18.59
C LYS A 241 -15.00 -2.36 -19.48
N THR A 242 -13.83 -1.77 -19.67
CA THR A 242 -12.75 -2.38 -20.47
C THR A 242 -12.20 -3.63 -19.79
N LEU A 243 -12.04 -3.63 -18.47
CA LEU A 243 -11.65 -4.82 -17.69
C LEU A 243 -12.66 -5.97 -17.87
N LEU A 244 -13.96 -5.68 -17.71
CA LEU A 244 -15.03 -6.69 -17.86
C LEU A 244 -15.10 -7.23 -19.30
N THR A 245 -15.11 -6.33 -20.30
CA THR A 245 -15.16 -6.71 -21.72
C THR A 245 -13.98 -7.60 -22.12
N ASN A 246 -12.80 -7.36 -21.52
CA ASN A 246 -11.57 -8.07 -21.84
C ASN A 246 -11.16 -9.08 -20.76
N LYS A 247 -12.12 -9.62 -20.01
CA LYS A 247 -11.87 -10.52 -18.87
C LYS A 247 -10.92 -11.69 -19.18
N LYS A 248 -10.93 -12.19 -20.42
CA LYS A 248 -10.05 -13.28 -20.87
C LYS A 248 -8.55 -12.95 -20.73
N LEU A 249 -8.18 -11.68 -20.77
CA LEU A 249 -6.80 -11.21 -20.55
C LEU A 249 -6.42 -11.12 -19.07
N PHE A 250 -7.42 -11.07 -18.18
CA PHE A 250 -7.27 -11.00 -16.73
C PHE A 250 -8.00 -12.19 -16.08
N PRO A 251 -7.62 -13.44 -16.40
CA PRO A 251 -8.43 -14.63 -16.10
C PRO A 251 -8.60 -14.86 -14.60
N SER A 252 -7.64 -14.43 -13.78
CA SER A 252 -7.67 -14.60 -12.32
C SER A 252 -8.51 -13.57 -11.58
N LEU A 253 -8.87 -12.45 -12.24
CA LEU A 253 -9.62 -11.38 -11.59
C LEU A 253 -11.01 -11.89 -11.17
N ARG A 254 -11.41 -11.60 -9.94
CA ARG A 254 -12.70 -12.01 -9.33
C ARG A 254 -13.41 -10.83 -8.69
N TYR A 255 -12.65 -9.88 -8.13
CA TYR A 255 -13.19 -8.72 -7.43
C TYR A 255 -12.60 -7.44 -8.00
N ILE A 256 -13.49 -6.48 -8.27
CA ILE A 256 -13.12 -5.07 -8.43
C ILE A 256 -13.90 -4.31 -7.37
N ALA A 257 -13.20 -3.68 -6.44
CA ALA A 257 -13.80 -2.89 -5.38
C ALA A 257 -13.26 -1.46 -5.41
N TRP A 258 -14.02 -0.51 -4.89
CA TRP A 258 -13.53 0.86 -4.71
C TRP A 258 -14.12 1.56 -3.50
N THR A 259 -13.41 2.60 -3.04
CA THR A 259 -13.93 3.59 -2.10
C THR A 259 -14.22 4.89 -2.84
N SER A 260 -15.19 5.65 -2.34
CA SER A 260 -15.55 6.98 -2.86
C SER A 260 -16.07 7.84 -1.70
N GLU A 261 -15.63 9.10 -1.62
CA GLU A 261 -15.92 10.01 -0.50
C GLU A 261 -17.43 10.20 -0.26
N ILE A 262 -18.21 10.33 -1.32
CA ILE A 262 -19.67 10.53 -1.25
C ILE A 262 -20.45 9.30 -1.70
N GLY A 263 -19.76 8.18 -1.95
CA GLY A 263 -20.32 6.95 -2.52
C GLY A 263 -20.55 7.04 -4.02
N THR A 264 -20.26 5.94 -4.72
CA THR A 264 -20.59 5.73 -6.13
C THR A 264 -21.14 4.33 -6.28
N VAL A 265 -22.46 4.19 -6.22
CA VAL A 265 -23.11 2.89 -6.41
C VAL A 265 -22.64 2.33 -7.76
N PRO A 266 -22.19 1.07 -7.84
CA PRO A 266 -21.81 0.47 -9.11
C PRO A 266 -22.96 0.62 -10.11
N PRO A 267 -22.70 1.10 -11.35
CA PRO A 267 -23.73 1.16 -12.37
C PRO A 267 -24.31 -0.23 -12.65
N GLU A 268 -25.64 -0.33 -12.69
CA GLU A 268 -26.38 -1.60 -12.87
C GLU A 268 -25.88 -2.40 -14.08
N ASP A 269 -25.58 -1.72 -15.19
CA ASP A 269 -25.06 -2.37 -16.40
C ASP A 269 -23.67 -3.00 -16.20
N LEU A 270 -22.81 -2.40 -15.37
CA LEU A 270 -21.52 -2.97 -15.02
C LEU A 270 -21.67 -4.12 -14.01
N GLU A 271 -22.61 -4.04 -13.07
CA GLU A 271 -22.92 -5.11 -12.13
C GLU A 271 -23.40 -6.36 -12.86
N ASP A 272 -24.36 -6.21 -13.78
CA ASP A 272 -24.89 -7.30 -14.61
C ASP A 272 -23.77 -7.97 -15.41
N MET A 273 -22.94 -7.17 -16.09
CA MET A 273 -21.77 -7.67 -16.82
C MET A 273 -20.80 -8.44 -15.92
N ALA A 274 -20.54 -7.95 -14.70
CA ALA A 274 -19.65 -8.63 -13.76
C ALA A 274 -20.26 -9.95 -13.27
N ALA A 275 -21.55 -9.96 -12.96
CA ALA A 275 -22.27 -11.16 -12.52
C ALA A 275 -22.23 -12.27 -13.58
N GLU A 276 -22.47 -11.93 -14.86
CA GLU A 276 -22.34 -12.87 -15.99
C GLU A 276 -20.93 -13.48 -16.12
N LEU A 277 -19.91 -12.72 -15.71
CA LEU A 277 -18.51 -13.15 -15.73
C LEU A 277 -18.05 -13.86 -14.44
N GLY A 278 -18.96 -14.05 -13.47
CA GLY A 278 -18.63 -14.63 -12.16
C GLY A 278 -17.68 -13.74 -11.34
N MET A 279 -17.83 -12.42 -11.47
CA MET A 279 -17.09 -11.41 -10.74
C MET A 279 -18.00 -10.62 -9.79
N ALA A 280 -17.41 -9.98 -8.80
CA ALA A 280 -18.07 -9.03 -7.93
C ALA A 280 -17.56 -7.60 -8.18
N LEU A 281 -18.49 -6.64 -8.22
CA LEU A 281 -18.22 -5.21 -8.11
C LEU A 281 -18.76 -4.73 -6.76
N GLU A 282 -17.93 -4.06 -5.97
CA GLU A 282 -18.33 -3.61 -4.63
C GLU A 282 -17.87 -2.17 -4.37
N LEU A 283 -18.82 -1.32 -3.95
CA LEU A 283 -18.52 -0.06 -3.29
C LEU A 283 -18.31 -0.35 -1.80
N LEU A 284 -17.14 -0.01 -1.29
CA LEU A 284 -16.77 -0.20 0.12
C LEU A 284 -16.69 1.14 0.83
N SER A 285 -17.07 1.17 2.12
CA SER A 285 -16.95 2.40 2.92
C SER A 285 -15.50 2.70 3.26
N ASN A 286 -14.70 1.65 3.46
CA ASN A 286 -13.27 1.76 3.72
C ASN A 286 -12.57 0.41 3.49
N ARG A 287 -11.23 0.45 3.45
CA ARG A 287 -10.40 -0.75 3.22
C ARG A 287 -10.62 -1.91 4.19
N SER A 288 -11.09 -1.64 5.40
CA SER A 288 -11.23 -2.67 6.44
C SER A 288 -12.37 -3.64 6.15
N GLU A 289 -13.23 -3.32 5.17
CA GLU A 289 -14.32 -4.18 4.72
C GLU A 289 -13.82 -5.32 3.83
N LEU A 290 -12.67 -5.15 3.18
CA LEU A 290 -12.04 -6.18 2.34
C LEU A 290 -10.56 -6.37 2.71
N PRO A 291 -10.25 -6.79 3.96
CA PRO A 291 -8.88 -6.96 4.40
C PRO A 291 -8.22 -8.10 3.61
N PRO A 292 -6.96 -7.94 3.15
CA PRO A 292 -6.31 -8.99 2.39
C PRO A 292 -5.96 -10.17 3.30
N ASP A 293 -6.64 -11.30 3.09
CA ASP A 293 -6.32 -12.59 3.72
C ASP A 293 -5.83 -13.57 2.66
N THR A 294 -4.61 -14.08 2.83
CA THR A 294 -4.03 -15.11 1.95
C THR A 294 -4.89 -16.36 1.81
N LYS A 295 -5.62 -16.78 2.87
CA LYS A 295 -6.48 -17.97 2.77
C LYS A 295 -7.71 -17.71 1.91
N TRP A 296 -8.30 -16.52 2.08
CA TRP A 296 -9.39 -16.07 1.23
C TRP A 296 -8.92 -15.95 -0.23
N LEU A 297 -7.78 -15.29 -0.46
CA LEU A 297 -7.18 -15.17 -1.80
C LEU A 297 -6.88 -16.53 -2.42
N ASP A 298 -6.38 -17.51 -1.66
CA ASP A 298 -6.11 -18.86 -2.17
C ASP A 298 -7.40 -19.61 -2.54
N GLY A 299 -8.55 -19.24 -1.96
CA GLY A 299 -9.88 -19.82 -2.24
C GLY A 299 -10.63 -19.22 -3.43
N LEU A 300 -10.18 -18.07 -3.95
CA LEU A 300 -10.73 -17.39 -5.14
C LEU A 300 -10.22 -17.96 -6.47
#